data_AF-A0AAW5PDZ9-F1
#
_entry.id   AF-A0AAW5PDZ9-F1
#
_cell.length_a   1.000
_cell.length_b   1.000
_cell.length_c   1.000
_cell.angle_alpha   90.00
_cell.angle_beta   90.00
_cell.angle_gamma   90.00
#
_symmetry.space_group_name_H-M   'P 1'
#
loop_
_entity.id
_entity.type
_entity.pdbx_description
1 polymer ?
#
loop_
_entity_poly.entity_id
_entity_poly.type
_entity_poly.pdbx_seq_one_letter_code
_entity_poly.pdbx_strand_id
1 'polypeptide(L)'
;MSDNQSDVTYCNARNKGNGDTLEKRDPAPEHAGDGYCSRMTDGGRCRMHGRSGGAPVKHGLHSALRDDLREYVEHAANMDAPGDLKGELAVLRGLLYDFLDGKEQLDEAGVKSAHKLLSELRKTSDTIHQQMMREAPTQKEVRRFTEQVGQILREYVPDEKRADALRELDRLTEGKGSL
;
A
#
# COMPACT_ATOMS: atom_id res chain seq x y z
N MET A 1 -2.44 60.09 1.37
CA MET A 1 -1.53 59.11 1.98
C MET A 1 -2.26 58.56 3.19
N SER A 2 -2.85 57.38 3.06
CA SER A 2 -3.56 56.72 4.16
C SER A 2 -2.69 55.56 4.62
N ASP A 3 -2.19 55.66 5.85
CA ASP A 3 -1.39 54.64 6.51
C ASP A 3 -2.17 53.32 6.55
N ASN A 4 -1.75 52.36 5.73
CA ASN A 4 -2.26 50.99 5.78
C ASN A 4 -1.44 50.24 6.83
N GLN A 5 -1.63 50.58 8.11
CA GLN A 5 -1.18 49.72 9.20
C GLN A 5 -2.00 48.44 9.11
N SER A 6 -1.38 47.39 8.55
CA SER A 6 -1.92 46.04 8.69
C SER A 6 -1.87 45.70 10.17
N ASP A 7 -3.00 45.81 10.87
CA ASP A 7 -3.10 45.46 12.29
C ASP A 7 -2.73 43.98 12.48
N VAL A 8 -1.48 43.77 12.87
CA VAL A 8 -0.95 42.45 13.19
C VAL A 8 -1.61 42.03 14.50
N THR A 9 -2.45 41.01 14.44
CA THR A 9 -3.22 40.49 15.59
C THR A 9 -2.96 38.99 15.77
N TYR A 10 -3.44 38.39 16.84
CA TYR A 10 -3.23 36.97 17.11
C TYR A 10 -4.27 36.09 16.41
N CYS A 11 -3.88 34.87 16.08
CA CYS A 11 -4.76 33.89 15.45
C CYS A 11 -5.85 33.43 16.42
N ASN A 12 -7.12 33.78 16.18
CA ASN A 12 -8.26 33.40 17.03
C ASN A 12 -8.72 31.92 16.88
N ALA A 13 -7.83 31.03 16.45
CA ALA A 13 -8.14 29.61 16.25
C ALA A 13 -7.96 28.85 17.54
N ARG A 14 -8.98 28.10 17.95
CA ARG A 14 -8.91 27.19 19.09
C ARG A 14 -7.91 26.08 18.78
N ASN A 15 -7.05 25.75 19.74
CA ASN A 15 -6.11 24.64 19.60
C ASN A 15 -6.88 23.31 19.54
N LYS A 16 -6.26 22.31 18.91
CA LYS A 16 -6.84 20.97 18.75
C LYS A 16 -7.20 20.40 20.14
N GLY A 17 -8.45 19.97 20.31
CA GLY A 17 -8.99 19.47 21.58
C GLY A 17 -9.86 20.49 22.33
N ASN A 18 -9.83 21.78 21.97
CA ASN A 18 -10.59 22.84 22.63
C ASN A 18 -11.79 23.35 21.81
N GLY A 19 -12.17 22.62 20.75
CA GLY A 19 -13.12 23.08 19.73
C GLY A 19 -14.54 23.33 20.26
N ASP A 20 -14.99 22.53 21.22
CA ASP A 20 -16.34 22.61 21.77
C ASP A 20 -16.37 23.17 23.20
N THR A 21 -15.20 23.36 23.82
CA THR A 21 -15.07 23.82 25.21
C THR A 21 -14.80 25.33 25.33
N LEU A 22 -14.31 25.96 24.27
CA LEU A 22 -14.03 27.39 24.24
C LEU A 22 -14.95 28.10 23.24
N GLU A 23 -15.40 29.30 23.58
CA GLU A 23 -16.24 30.13 22.70
C GLU A 23 -15.53 30.53 21.40
N LYS A 24 -16.28 30.96 20.39
CA LYS A 24 -15.67 31.59 19.21
C LYS A 24 -15.48 33.06 19.51
N ARG A 25 -14.26 33.58 19.34
CA ARG A 25 -13.90 34.96 19.65
C ARG A 25 -13.20 35.63 18.47
N ASP A 26 -13.22 36.95 18.45
CA ASP A 26 -12.47 37.73 17.47
C ASP A 26 -10.97 37.77 17.78
N PRO A 27 -10.12 38.06 16.78
CA PRO A 27 -8.66 38.18 16.95
C PRO A 27 -8.26 39.30 17.92
N ALA A 28 -7.75 38.93 19.10
CA ALA A 28 -7.26 39.87 20.10
C ALA A 28 -6.06 39.32 20.89
N PRO A 29 -5.13 40.17 21.39
CA PRO A 29 -4.00 39.74 22.22
C PRO A 29 -4.42 39.02 23.51
N GLU A 30 -5.56 39.40 24.09
CA GLU A 30 -6.08 38.88 25.36
C GLU A 30 -6.46 37.40 25.34
N HIS A 31 -6.51 36.78 24.16
CA HIS A 31 -6.93 35.38 24.02
C HIS A 31 -5.79 34.48 23.50
N ALA A 32 -4.63 35.06 23.21
CA ALA A 32 -3.50 34.34 22.65
C ALA A 32 -2.88 33.40 23.69
N GLY A 33 -2.84 32.10 23.40
CA GLY A 33 -2.21 31.09 24.27
C GLY A 33 -3.16 30.41 25.26
N ASP A 34 -4.31 31.01 25.58
CA ASP A 34 -5.31 30.46 26.51
C ASP A 34 -6.24 29.45 25.82
N GLY A 35 -5.63 28.41 25.26
CA GLY A 35 -6.34 27.40 24.46
C GLY A 35 -6.65 27.84 23.03
N TYR A 36 -6.25 29.06 22.63
CA TYR A 36 -6.21 29.54 21.25
C TYR A 36 -4.77 29.63 20.73
N CYS A 37 -4.62 29.77 19.42
CA CYS A 37 -3.35 29.82 18.72
C CYS A 37 -2.60 31.13 19.01
N SER A 38 -1.40 31.02 19.58
CA SER A 38 -0.56 32.17 19.95
C SER A 38 0.23 32.80 18.79
N ARG A 39 -0.05 32.45 17.53
CA ARG A 39 0.67 33.00 16.37
C ARG A 39 0.10 34.35 15.96
N MET A 40 0.97 35.36 15.87
CA MET A 40 0.63 36.66 15.26
C MET A 40 0.47 36.52 13.74
N THR A 41 -0.47 37.27 13.20
CA THR A 41 -0.89 37.21 11.80
C THR A 41 -1.67 38.46 11.42
N ASP A 42 -1.43 38.99 10.22
CA ASP A 42 -2.24 40.09 9.70
C ASP A 42 -3.62 39.56 9.31
N GLY A 43 -4.68 39.96 10.02
CA GLY A 43 -6.05 39.51 9.72
C GLY A 43 -6.52 38.23 10.43
N GLY A 44 -5.94 37.87 11.58
CA GLY A 44 -6.64 37.07 12.59
C GLY A 44 -6.74 35.56 12.43
N ARG A 45 -6.31 34.97 11.31
CA ARG A 45 -6.10 33.51 11.16
C ARG A 45 -4.68 33.24 10.68
N CYS A 46 -4.00 32.21 11.16
CA CYS A 46 -2.71 31.83 10.59
C CYS A 46 -2.90 30.89 9.39
N ARG A 47 -1.84 30.67 8.61
CA ARG A 47 -1.86 29.75 7.45
C ARG A 47 -2.28 28.32 7.82
N MET A 48 -2.00 27.89 9.05
CA MET A 48 -2.39 26.57 9.55
C MET A 48 -3.86 26.49 9.98
N HIS A 49 -4.54 27.64 10.12
CA HIS A 49 -5.91 27.73 10.63
C HIS A 49 -6.81 28.57 9.71
N GLY A 50 -6.67 28.41 8.39
CA GLY A 50 -7.67 28.86 7.43
C GLY A 50 -7.52 30.27 6.85
N ARG A 51 -6.37 30.96 7.02
CA ARG A 51 -6.09 32.24 6.29
C ARG A 51 -5.95 32.06 4.78
N SER A 52 -5.68 30.83 4.35
CA SER A 52 -5.78 30.38 2.96
C SER A 52 -5.99 28.88 3.04
N GLY A 53 -7.07 28.37 2.45
CA GLY A 53 -7.29 26.93 2.29
C GLY A 53 -5.99 26.31 1.79
N GLY A 54 -5.51 25.27 2.49
CA GLY A 54 -4.23 24.64 2.20
C GLY A 54 -4.08 24.45 0.70
N ALA A 55 -2.96 24.92 0.14
CA ALA A 55 -2.67 24.69 -1.27
C ALA A 55 -2.93 23.21 -1.58
N PRO A 56 -3.62 22.89 -2.68
CA PRO A 56 -3.98 21.52 -3.01
C PRO A 56 -2.76 20.62 -2.86
N VAL A 57 -2.99 19.45 -2.25
CA VAL A 57 -1.94 18.49 -1.90
C VAL A 57 -1.13 18.18 -3.17
N LYS A 58 0.09 18.70 -3.25
CA LYS A 58 0.97 18.58 -4.42
C LYS A 58 1.70 17.24 -4.50
N HIS A 59 1.43 16.32 -3.56
CA HIS A 59 2.17 15.07 -3.39
C HIS A 59 1.22 13.92 -3.04
N GLY A 60 1.38 12.78 -3.69
CA GLY A 60 0.53 11.59 -3.50
C GLY A 60 -0.22 11.19 -4.77
N LEU A 61 -0.90 10.05 -4.71
CA LEU A 61 -1.55 9.38 -5.85
C LEU A 61 -2.47 10.28 -6.69
N HIS A 62 -2.99 11.34 -6.09
CA HIS A 62 -3.96 12.26 -6.72
C HIS A 62 -3.37 13.60 -7.17
N SER A 63 -2.06 13.81 -7.06
CA SER A 63 -1.46 15.15 -7.26
C SER A 63 -0.99 15.44 -8.69
N ALA A 64 -0.70 14.44 -9.50
CA ALA A 64 -0.49 14.52 -10.95
C ALA A 64 -0.01 13.13 -11.41
N LEU A 65 -0.92 12.26 -11.83
CA LEU A 65 -0.50 11.25 -12.79
C LEU A 65 -0.29 12.02 -14.10
N ARG A 66 0.97 12.13 -14.54
CA ARG A 66 1.26 12.60 -15.90
C ARG A 66 0.43 11.74 -16.86
N ASP A 67 -0.18 12.36 -17.87
CA ASP A 67 -1.08 11.64 -18.77
C ASP A 67 -0.41 10.42 -19.43
N ASP A 68 0.90 10.48 -19.65
CA ASP A 68 1.69 9.35 -20.18
C ASP A 68 1.85 8.20 -19.18
N LEU A 69 1.92 8.47 -17.87
CA LEU A 69 1.94 7.43 -16.84
C LEU A 69 0.56 6.84 -16.57
N ARG A 70 -0.51 7.60 -16.83
CA ARG A 70 -1.89 7.13 -16.63
C ARG A 70 -2.19 5.92 -17.51
N GLU A 71 -1.76 5.95 -18.77
CA GLU A 71 -1.95 4.84 -19.71
C GLU A 71 -1.23 3.56 -19.27
N TYR A 72 0.01 3.67 -18.79
CA TYR A 72 0.73 2.51 -18.25
C TYR A 72 0.13 1.97 -16.96
N VAL A 73 -0.39 2.84 -16.08
CA VAL A 73 -1.07 2.43 -14.85
C VAL A 73 -2.41 1.76 -15.15
N GLU A 74 -3.20 2.29 -16.07
CA GLU A 74 -4.45 1.67 -16.52
C GLU A 74 -4.17 0.33 -17.21
N HIS A 75 -3.13 0.25 -18.05
CA HIS A 75 -2.72 -1.00 -18.67
C HIS A 75 -2.32 -2.04 -17.62
N ALA A 76 -1.50 -1.68 -16.64
CA ALA A 76 -1.07 -2.56 -15.56
C ALA A 76 -2.25 -3.02 -14.68
N ALA A 77 -3.19 -2.13 -14.37
CA ALA A 77 -4.38 -2.45 -13.57
C ALA A 77 -5.35 -3.41 -14.29
N ASN A 78 -5.35 -3.43 -15.62
CA ASN A 78 -6.22 -4.26 -16.45
C ASN A 78 -5.55 -5.56 -16.94
N MET A 79 -4.32 -5.86 -16.50
CA MET A 79 -3.71 -7.17 -16.77
C MET A 79 -4.47 -8.28 -16.04
N ASP A 80 -4.54 -9.50 -16.61
CA ASP A 80 -5.30 -10.64 -16.06
C ASP A 80 -4.92 -11.01 -14.62
N ALA A 81 -3.73 -10.61 -14.16
CA ALA A 81 -3.28 -10.75 -12.78
C ALA A 81 -2.45 -9.51 -12.36
N PRO A 82 -3.09 -8.39 -11.99
CA PRO A 82 -2.39 -7.13 -11.73
C PRO A 82 -1.51 -7.17 -10.46
N GLY A 83 -1.67 -8.22 -9.65
CA GLY A 83 -0.81 -8.52 -8.50
C GLY A 83 0.26 -9.57 -8.76
N ASP A 84 0.34 -10.17 -9.96
CA ASP A 84 1.36 -11.16 -10.29
C ASP A 84 2.69 -10.48 -10.63
N LEU A 85 3.57 -10.40 -9.62
CA LEU A 85 4.87 -9.75 -9.76
C LEU A 85 5.93 -10.67 -10.41
N LYS A 86 5.58 -11.87 -10.89
CA LYS A 86 6.55 -12.78 -11.55
C LYS A 86 7.17 -12.14 -12.80
N GLY A 87 6.40 -11.37 -13.56
CA GLY A 87 6.90 -10.63 -14.72
C GLY A 87 7.92 -9.56 -14.32
N GLU A 88 7.62 -8.78 -13.28
CA GLU A 88 8.54 -7.77 -12.74
C GLU A 88 9.83 -8.41 -12.19
N LEU A 89 9.71 -9.54 -11.49
CA LEU A 89 10.86 -10.31 -11.02
C LEU A 89 11.73 -10.79 -12.19
N ALA A 90 11.13 -11.25 -13.29
CA ALA A 90 11.85 -11.66 -14.49
C ALA A 90 12.57 -10.47 -15.15
N VAL A 91 11.92 -9.30 -15.25
CA VAL A 91 12.54 -8.07 -15.77
C VAL A 91 13.73 -7.65 -14.90
N LEU A 92 13.59 -7.62 -13.58
CA LEU A 92 14.67 -7.26 -12.67
C LEU A 92 15.87 -8.24 -12.78
N ARG A 93 15.60 -9.54 -12.99
CA ARG A 93 16.65 -10.54 -13.23
C ARG A 93 17.36 -10.29 -14.56
N GLY A 94 16.59 -9.99 -15.61
CA GLY A 94 17.14 -9.63 -16.92
C GLY A 94 18.00 -8.37 -16.86
N LEU A 95 17.53 -7.31 -16.19
CA LEU A 95 18.28 -6.06 -16.00
C LEU A 95 19.56 -6.28 -15.19
N LEU A 96 19.52 -7.12 -14.15
CA LEU A 96 20.74 -7.45 -13.41
C LEU A 96 21.72 -8.25 -14.27
N TYR A 97 21.23 -9.20 -15.06
CA TYR A 97 22.05 -9.98 -15.98
C TYR A 97 22.70 -9.08 -17.03
N ASP A 98 21.92 -8.29 -17.76
CA ASP A 98 22.39 -7.31 -18.74
C ASP A 98 23.36 -6.30 -18.13
N PHE A 99 23.08 -5.83 -16.91
CA PHE A 99 24.00 -4.96 -16.19
C PHE A 99 25.33 -5.64 -15.87
N LEU A 100 25.36 -6.93 -15.55
CA LEU A 100 26.61 -7.63 -15.23
C LEU A 100 27.29 -8.21 -16.48
N ASP A 101 26.57 -8.32 -17.59
CA ASP A 101 27.06 -8.94 -18.81
C ASP A 101 28.26 -8.16 -19.38
N GLY A 102 29.29 -8.90 -19.79
CA GLY A 102 30.53 -8.34 -20.31
C GLY A 102 31.39 -7.54 -19.30
N LYS A 103 31.03 -7.48 -18.00
CA LYS A 103 31.82 -6.78 -16.98
C LYS A 103 32.75 -7.74 -16.25
N GLU A 104 34.05 -7.66 -16.53
CA GLU A 104 35.07 -8.43 -15.78
C GLU A 104 35.29 -7.89 -14.36
N GLN A 105 35.20 -6.56 -14.17
CA GLN A 105 35.27 -5.92 -12.87
C GLN A 105 34.27 -4.78 -12.78
N LEU A 106 33.72 -4.59 -11.58
CA LEU A 106 32.83 -3.49 -11.25
C LEU A 106 33.61 -2.43 -10.47
N ASP A 107 33.42 -1.17 -10.84
CA ASP A 107 33.82 -0.04 -10.01
C ASP A 107 32.87 0.13 -8.82
N GLU A 108 33.19 1.04 -7.89
CA GLU A 108 32.39 1.26 -6.68
C GLU A 108 30.93 1.64 -7.00
N ALA A 109 30.72 2.47 -8.03
CA ALA A 109 29.39 2.86 -8.49
C ALA A 109 28.62 1.67 -9.09
N GLY A 110 29.31 0.81 -9.83
CA GLY A 110 28.76 -0.41 -10.41
C GLY A 110 28.35 -1.42 -9.35
N VAL A 111 29.19 -1.64 -8.33
CA VAL A 111 28.87 -2.48 -7.17
C VAL A 111 27.63 -1.97 -6.44
N LYS A 112 27.54 -0.66 -6.20
CA LYS A 112 26.37 -0.03 -5.57
C LYS A 112 25.08 -0.22 -6.38
N SER A 113 25.18 -0.12 -7.70
CA SER A 113 24.06 -0.30 -8.62
C SER A 113 23.59 -1.76 -8.65
N ALA A 114 24.52 -2.72 -8.72
CA ALA A 114 24.23 -4.15 -8.61
C ALA A 114 23.57 -4.50 -7.27
N HIS A 115 24.07 -3.96 -6.16
CA HIS A 115 23.46 -4.15 -4.85
C HIS A 115 22.03 -3.61 -4.77
N LYS A 116 21.76 -2.47 -5.40
CA LYS A 116 20.41 -1.91 -5.47
C LYS A 116 19.46 -2.84 -6.24
N LEU A 117 19.87 -3.32 -7.43
CA LEU A 117 19.09 -4.27 -8.22
C LEU A 117 18.82 -5.58 -7.46
N LEU A 118 19.85 -6.13 -6.78
CA LEU A 118 19.72 -7.30 -5.92
C LEU A 118 18.76 -7.06 -4.74
N SER A 119 18.78 -5.87 -4.15
CA SER A 119 17.85 -5.52 -3.07
C SER A 119 16.41 -5.46 -3.56
N GLU A 120 16.16 -4.90 -4.74
CA GLU A 120 14.80 -4.85 -5.30
C GLU A 120 14.31 -6.26 -5.67
N LEU A 121 15.18 -7.10 -6.26
CA LEU A 121 14.89 -8.51 -6.53
C LEU A 121 14.43 -9.27 -5.27
N ARG A 122 15.12 -9.08 -4.15
CA ARG A 122 14.74 -9.71 -2.87
C ARG A 122 13.37 -9.26 -2.40
N LYS A 123 13.10 -7.95 -2.40
CA LYS A 123 11.81 -7.38 -1.97
C LYS A 123 10.65 -7.89 -2.84
N THR A 124 10.83 -7.92 -4.16
CA THR A 124 9.80 -8.45 -5.08
C THR A 124 9.57 -9.93 -4.83
N SER A 125 10.64 -10.72 -4.67
CA SER A 125 10.53 -12.15 -4.34
C SER A 125 9.82 -12.39 -3.00
N ASP A 126 10.14 -11.62 -1.97
CA ASP A 126 9.50 -11.73 -0.65
C ASP A 126 8.02 -11.36 -0.72
N THR A 127 7.67 -10.38 -1.54
CA THR A 127 6.28 -9.94 -1.75
C THR A 127 5.47 -11.03 -2.46
N ILE A 128 6.03 -11.65 -3.51
CA ILE A 128 5.42 -12.81 -4.18
C ILE A 128 5.21 -13.95 -3.17
N HIS A 129 6.23 -14.25 -2.36
CA HIS A 129 6.11 -15.29 -1.34
C HIS A 129 5.00 -14.97 -0.33
N GLN A 130 4.88 -13.73 0.12
CA GLN A 130 3.79 -13.30 1.00
C GLN A 130 2.41 -13.40 0.33
N GLN A 131 2.29 -13.07 -0.95
CA GLN A 131 1.05 -13.24 -1.71
C GLN A 131 0.68 -14.72 -1.79
N MET A 132 1.63 -15.59 -2.15
CA MET A 132 1.42 -17.04 -2.18
C MET A 132 1.00 -17.60 -0.82
N MET A 133 1.58 -17.11 0.28
CA MET A 133 1.21 -17.55 1.63
C MET A 133 -0.17 -17.03 2.08
N ARG A 134 -0.63 -15.88 1.55
CA ARG A 134 -1.99 -15.37 1.81
C ARG A 134 -3.05 -16.14 1.02
N GLU A 135 -2.70 -16.59 -0.18
CA GLU A 135 -3.58 -17.37 -1.05
C GLU A 135 -3.55 -18.87 -0.68
N ALA A 136 -2.52 -19.32 0.03
CA ALA A 136 -2.46 -20.68 0.56
C ALA A 136 -3.59 -20.90 1.58
N PRO A 137 -4.39 -21.97 1.43
CA PRO A 137 -5.45 -22.26 2.39
C PRO A 137 -4.85 -22.52 3.77
N THR A 138 -5.41 -21.87 4.79
CA THR A 138 -4.98 -22.08 6.17
C THR A 138 -5.27 -23.52 6.60
N GLN A 139 -4.54 -24.04 7.59
CA GLN A 139 -4.79 -25.38 8.15
C GLN A 139 -6.24 -25.58 8.62
N LYS A 140 -6.87 -24.50 9.09
CA LYS A 140 -8.29 -24.50 9.49
C LYS A 140 -9.22 -24.67 8.28
N GLU A 141 -8.93 -23.98 7.18
CA GLU A 141 -9.70 -24.10 5.94
C GLU A 141 -9.51 -25.47 5.29
N VAL A 142 -8.28 -25.99 5.28
CA VAL A 142 -8.00 -27.37 4.82
C VAL A 142 -8.79 -28.38 5.64
N ARG A 143 -8.74 -28.30 6.98
CA ARG A 143 -9.53 -29.20 7.84
C ARG A 143 -11.02 -29.11 7.56
N ARG A 144 -11.58 -27.89 7.50
CA ARG A 144 -12.99 -27.68 7.20
C ARG A 144 -13.38 -28.30 5.86
N PHE A 145 -12.56 -28.09 4.82
CA PHE A 145 -12.78 -28.67 3.51
C PHE A 145 -12.77 -30.21 3.57
N THR A 146 -11.75 -30.81 4.20
CA THR A 146 -11.63 -32.26 4.35
C THR A 146 -12.81 -32.87 5.13
N GLU A 147 -13.26 -32.22 6.20
CA GLU A 147 -14.42 -32.64 6.98
C GLU A 147 -15.71 -32.60 6.15
N GLN A 148 -15.92 -31.53 5.38
CA GLN A 148 -17.07 -31.37 4.51
C GLN A 148 -17.07 -32.41 3.38
N VAL A 149 -15.93 -32.65 2.74
CA VAL A 149 -15.78 -33.71 1.74
C VAL A 149 -16.09 -35.08 2.37
N GLY A 150 -15.55 -35.36 3.57
CA GLY A 150 -15.82 -36.59 4.29
C GLY A 150 -17.30 -36.76 4.66
N GLN A 151 -18.00 -35.67 5.00
CA GLN A 151 -19.44 -35.70 5.27
C GLN A 151 -20.24 -35.99 4.00
N ILE A 152 -19.93 -35.31 2.89
CA ILE A 152 -20.58 -35.55 1.60
C ILE A 152 -20.37 -37.00 1.15
N LEU A 153 -19.14 -37.53 1.28
CA LEU A 153 -18.87 -38.93 0.96
C LEU A 153 -19.70 -39.89 1.81
N ARG A 154 -19.86 -39.62 3.10
CA ARG A 154 -20.71 -40.46 3.97
C ARG A 154 -22.20 -40.36 3.61
N GLU A 155 -22.67 -39.18 3.26
CA GLU A 155 -24.09 -38.94 2.98
C GLU A 155 -24.53 -39.49 1.61
N TYR A 156 -23.67 -39.38 0.58
CA TYR A 156 -24.06 -39.67 -0.80
C TYR A 156 -23.38 -40.91 -1.40
N VAL A 157 -22.32 -41.45 -0.80
CA VAL A 157 -21.68 -42.69 -1.29
C VAL A 157 -22.14 -43.88 -0.45
N PRO A 158 -22.74 -44.91 -1.08
CA PRO A 158 -23.11 -46.15 -0.39
C PRO A 158 -21.92 -46.77 0.33
N ASP A 159 -22.14 -47.33 1.53
CA ASP A 159 -21.10 -47.84 2.42
C ASP A 159 -20.13 -48.80 1.71
N GLU A 160 -20.67 -49.71 0.91
CA GLU A 160 -19.92 -50.71 0.15
C GLU A 160 -19.01 -50.11 -0.93
N LYS A 161 -19.28 -48.89 -1.39
CA LYS A 161 -18.48 -48.19 -2.42
C LYS A 161 -17.53 -47.14 -1.85
N ARG A 162 -17.60 -46.83 -0.56
CA ARG A 162 -16.76 -45.78 0.05
C ARG A 162 -15.27 -46.08 -0.02
N ALA A 163 -14.89 -47.34 0.19
CA ALA A 163 -13.48 -47.75 0.09
C ALA A 163 -12.94 -47.57 -1.34
N ASP A 164 -13.76 -47.89 -2.36
CA ASP A 164 -13.39 -47.66 -3.77
C ASP A 164 -13.29 -46.17 -4.09
N ALA A 165 -14.24 -45.36 -3.61
CA ALA A 165 -14.23 -43.91 -3.81
C ALA A 165 -13.00 -43.25 -3.16
N LEU A 166 -12.59 -43.70 -1.97
CA LEU A 166 -11.38 -43.21 -1.31
C LEU A 166 -10.11 -43.63 -2.07
N ARG A 167 -10.02 -44.88 -2.53
CA ARG A 167 -8.89 -45.34 -3.35
C ARG A 167 -8.76 -44.54 -4.65
N GLU A 168 -9.88 -44.23 -5.28
CA GLU A 168 -9.90 -43.41 -6.48
C GLU A 168 -9.50 -41.96 -6.19
N LEU A 169 -9.94 -41.40 -5.06
CA LEU A 169 -9.52 -40.07 -4.60
C LEU A 169 -8.00 -40.03 -4.37
N ASP A 170 -7.44 -41.00 -3.68
CA ASP A 170 -5.99 -41.10 -3.43
C ASP A 170 -5.22 -41.18 -4.76
N ARG A 171 -5.67 -42.04 -5.69
CA ARG A 171 -5.07 -42.17 -7.03
C ARG A 171 -5.07 -40.85 -7.81
N LEU A 172 -6.17 -40.10 -7.77
CA LEU A 172 -6.28 -38.79 -8.43
C LEU A 172 -5.38 -37.73 -7.81
N THR A 173 -5.07 -37.87 -6.52
CA THR A 173 -4.23 -36.92 -5.77
C THR A 173 -2.74 -37.19 -6.00
N GLU A 174 -2.33 -38.47 -6.02
CA GLU A 174 -0.94 -38.87 -6.31
C GLU A 174 -0.58 -38.68 -7.80
N GLY A 175 -1.52 -38.89 -8.72
CA GLY A 175 -1.29 -38.76 -10.16
C GLY A 175 -1.12 -37.32 -10.68
N LYS A 176 -1.43 -36.30 -9.89
CA LYS A 176 -1.32 -34.87 -10.27
C LYS A 176 -0.13 -34.14 -9.63
N GLY A 177 0.71 -34.83 -8.84
CA GLY A 177 1.87 -34.26 -8.15
C GLY A 177 3.13 -34.03 -9.01
N SER A 178 3.05 -34.17 -10.34
CA SER A 178 4.15 -33.92 -11.27
C SER A 178 3.78 -32.81 -12.26
N LEU A 179 3.80 -31.57 -11.77
CA LEU A 179 3.87 -30.34 -12.57
C LEU A 179 4.83 -29.38 -11.88
#